data_AF-A0A1R0X2V5-F1
#
_entry.id   AF-A0A1R0X2V5-F1
#
_cell.length_a   1.000
_cell.length_b   1.000
_cell.length_c   1.000
_cell.angle_alpha   90.00
_cell.angle_beta   90.00
_cell.angle_gamma   90.00
#
_symmetry.space_group_name_H-M   'P 1'
#
loop_
_entity.id
_entity.type
_entity.pdbx_description
1 polymer ?
#
loop_
_entity_poly.entity_id
_entity_poly.type
_entity_poly.pdbx_seq_one_letter_code
_entity_poly.pdbx_strand_id
1 'polypeptide(L)'
;MNLRKFPVTAPSGKEYEAEIRRGYGGFGSFALHFKLYERQAVRGLFGKLRVKRICVADATYCEAEVTDVIALVKRQVERLEKRKLADAMREASYREFNAWDGRIETEVSADEGASI
;
A
#
# COMPACT_ATOMS: atom_id res chain seq x y z
N MET A 1 11.25 -23.84 -6.01
CA MET A 1 12.34 -23.26 -5.20
C MET A 1 11.92 -21.87 -4.76
N ASN A 2 12.12 -21.52 -3.48
CA ASN A 2 11.78 -20.20 -2.93
C ASN A 2 13.06 -19.37 -2.80
N LEU A 3 13.08 -18.20 -3.42
CA LEU A 3 14.14 -17.22 -3.29
C LEU A 3 13.66 -16.09 -2.37
N ARG A 4 14.52 -15.65 -1.45
CA ARG A 4 14.22 -14.56 -0.51
C ARG A 4 15.35 -13.55 -0.51
N LYS A 5 15.02 -12.26 -0.44
CA LYS A 5 16.00 -11.18 -0.39
C LYS A 5 15.53 -10.03 0.52
N PHE A 6 16.45 -9.55 1.36
CA PHE A 6 16.27 -8.41 2.26
C PHE A 6 17.61 -7.71 2.49
N PRO A 7 17.65 -6.37 2.60
CA PRO A 7 16.56 -5.43 2.32
C PRO A 7 16.41 -5.14 0.83
N VAL A 8 15.18 -4.87 0.41
CA VAL A 8 14.86 -4.21 -0.85
C VAL A 8 14.42 -2.79 -0.51
N THR A 9 15.30 -1.83 -0.73
CA THR A 9 15.05 -0.42 -0.42
C THR A 9 14.21 0.21 -1.52
N ALA A 10 13.10 0.82 -1.13
CA ALA A 10 12.22 1.56 -2.02
C ALA A 10 12.72 3.00 -2.24
N PRO A 11 12.22 3.72 -3.27
CA PRO A 11 12.55 5.13 -3.47
C PRO A 11 12.23 6.02 -2.26
N SER A 12 11.22 5.68 -1.46
CA SER A 12 10.91 6.40 -0.21
C SER A 12 11.94 6.19 0.93
N GLY A 13 12.91 5.29 0.75
CA GLY A 13 13.86 4.86 1.78
C GLY A 13 13.35 3.72 2.68
N LYS A 14 12.10 3.29 2.53
CA LYS A 14 11.55 2.15 3.27
C LYS A 14 12.16 0.82 2.82
N GLU A 15 12.38 -0.08 3.76
CA GLU A 15 12.91 -1.41 3.50
C GLU A 15 11.80 -2.46 3.42
N TYR A 16 11.86 -3.29 2.39
CA TYR A 16 10.95 -4.41 2.16
C TYR A 16 11.72 -5.73 2.09
N GLU A 17 11.07 -6.82 2.48
CA GLU A 17 11.54 -8.17 2.21
C GLU A 17 10.77 -8.75 1.03
N ALA A 18 11.48 -9.22 0.01
CA ALA A 18 10.89 -9.83 -1.17
C ALA A 18 11.06 -11.35 -1.14
N GLU A 19 9.97 -12.07 -1.33
CA GLU A 19 9.94 -13.51 -1.50
C GLU A 19 9.39 -13.86 -2.88
N ILE A 20 10.07 -14.78 -3.55
CA ILE A 20 9.80 -15.16 -4.93
C ILE A 20 9.75 -16.67 -4.99
N ARG A 21 8.63 -17.21 -5.44
CA ARG A 21 8.43 -18.64 -5.63
C ARG A 21 8.22 -18.91 -7.10
N ARG A 22 9.13 -19.70 -7.68
CA ARG A 22 8.98 -20.22 -9.04
C ARG A 22 8.09 -21.45 -9.03
N GLY A 23 7.06 -21.43 -9.86
CA GLY A 23 6.24 -22.54 -10.28
C GLY A 23 6.28 -22.70 -11.80
N TYR A 24 5.60 -23.74 -12.29
CA TYR A 24 5.38 -23.95 -13.71
C TYR A 24 3.91 -23.64 -14.00
N GLY A 25 3.66 -22.74 -14.94
CA GLY A 25 2.35 -22.59 -15.55
C GLY A 25 2.16 -23.69 -16.59
N GLY A 26 0.91 -24.08 -16.85
CA GLY A 26 0.60 -24.97 -17.98
C GLY A 26 1.15 -24.41 -19.30
N PHE A 27 1.37 -25.30 -20.28
CA PHE A 27 1.84 -24.96 -21.64
C PHE A 27 3.23 -24.27 -21.71
N GLY A 28 4.19 -24.71 -20.88
CA GLY A 28 5.59 -24.27 -20.99
C GLY A 28 5.88 -22.86 -20.46
N SER A 29 4.93 -22.25 -19.75
CA SER A 29 5.11 -20.94 -19.11
C SER A 29 5.70 -21.06 -17.71
N PHE A 30 6.46 -20.05 -17.28
CA PHE A 30 6.91 -19.93 -15.89
C PHE A 30 5.92 -19.11 -15.08
N ALA A 31 5.53 -19.63 -13.92
CA ALA A 31 4.77 -18.86 -12.95
C ALA A 31 5.72 -18.34 -11.87
N LEU A 32 5.76 -17.05 -11.65
CA LEU A 32 6.48 -16.41 -10.56
C LEU A 32 5.48 -15.79 -9.59
N HIS A 33 5.46 -16.31 -8.38
CA HIS A 33 4.70 -15.73 -7.28
C HIS A 33 5.61 -14.83 -6.47
N PHE A 34 5.25 -13.56 -6.36
CA PHE A 34 5.97 -12.54 -5.62
C PHE A 34 5.16 -12.13 -4.40
N LYS A 35 5.82 -12.14 -3.24
CA LYS A 35 5.26 -11.59 -2.00
C LYS A 35 6.22 -10.56 -1.45
N LEU A 36 5.70 -9.37 -1.14
CA LEU A 36 6.44 -8.31 -0.48
C LEU A 36 5.98 -8.20 0.97
N TYR A 37 6.95 -8.10 1.88
CA TYR A 37 6.71 -8.00 3.31
C TYR A 37 7.32 -6.72 3.86
N GLU A 38 6.59 -6.10 4.78
CA GLU A 38 7.07 -5.01 5.62
C GLU A 38 7.37 -5.55 7.02
N ARG A 39 8.45 -5.08 7.64
CA ARG A 39 8.79 -5.40 9.03
C ARG A 39 8.23 -4.32 9.94
N GLN A 40 7.30 -4.69 10.80
CA GLN A 40 6.72 -3.78 11.79
C GLN A 40 7.09 -4.22 13.20
N ALA A 41 7.57 -3.29 14.01
CA ALA A 41 7.79 -3.51 15.43
C ALA A 41 6.42 -3.48 16.14
N VAL A 42 6.02 -4.61 16.69
CA VAL A 42 4.77 -4.77 17.44
C VAL A 42 5.10 -5.00 18.90
N ARG A 43 4.40 -4.33 19.80
CA ARG A 43 4.53 -4.54 21.24
C ARG A 43 3.72 -5.79 21.64
N GLY A 44 4.40 -6.80 22.17
CA GLY A 44 3.74 -8.00 22.67
C GLY A 44 2.99 -7.76 23.98
N LEU A 45 2.15 -8.72 24.37
CA LEU A 45 1.32 -8.67 25.59
C LEU A 45 2.12 -8.44 26.88
N PHE A 46 3.41 -8.80 26.90
CA PHE A 46 4.31 -8.61 28.05
C PHE A 46 5.31 -7.46 27.85
N GLY A 47 4.97 -6.47 27.01
CA GLY A 47 5.81 -5.30 26.76
C GLY A 47 7.06 -5.55 25.90
N LYS A 48 7.39 -6.82 25.58
CA LYS A 48 8.50 -7.17 24.68
C LYS A 48 8.21 -6.70 23.25
N LEU A 49 9.12 -5.91 22.68
CA LEU A 49 9.08 -5.54 21.27
C LEU A 49 9.38 -6.79 20.42
N ARG A 50 8.49 -7.11 19.48
CA ARG A 50 8.67 -8.20 18.50
C ARG A 50 8.54 -7.63 17.10
N VAL A 51 9.42 -8.04 16.19
CA VAL A 51 9.30 -7.66 14.78
C VAL A 51 8.38 -8.67 14.10
N LYS A 52 7.24 -8.20 13.58
CA LYS A 52 6.31 -9.00 12.77
C LYS A 52 6.54 -8.69 11.29
N ARG A 53 6.52 -9.73 10.47
CA ARG A 53 6.47 -9.60 9.01
C ARG A 53 5.02 -9.54 8.56
N ILE A 54 4.66 -8.50 7.82
CA ILE A 54 3.30 -8.31 7.29
C ILE A 54 3.36 -8.33 5.78
N CYS A 55 2.60 -9.21 5.15
CA CYS A 55 2.48 -9.25 3.70
C CYS A 55 1.72 -8.01 3.24
N VAL A 56 2.36 -7.17 2.41
CA VAL A 56 1.81 -5.90 1.92
C VAL A 56 1.45 -5.96 0.44
N ALA A 57 2.00 -6.92 -0.30
CA ALA A 57 1.61 -7.20 -1.69
C ALA A 57 1.82 -8.67 -2.02
N ASP A 58 0.90 -9.22 -2.80
CA ASP A 58 0.99 -10.55 -3.42
C ASP A 58 0.66 -10.39 -4.91
N ALA A 59 1.53 -10.88 -5.77
CA ALA A 59 1.38 -10.78 -7.22
C ALA A 59 1.88 -12.07 -7.89
N THR A 60 1.17 -12.52 -8.92
CA THR A 60 1.58 -13.67 -9.74
C THR A 60 1.82 -13.21 -11.17
N TYR A 61 2.98 -13.57 -11.71
CA TYR A 61 3.37 -13.32 -13.09
C TYR A 61 3.50 -14.64 -13.82
N CYS A 62 2.86 -14.74 -14.98
CA CYS A 62 3.08 -15.83 -15.91
C CYS A 62 3.89 -15.27 -17.07
N GLU A 63 5.17 -15.64 -17.17
CA GLU A 63 6.06 -15.20 -18.24
C GLU A 63 6.60 -16.40 -19.00
N ALA A 64 6.76 -16.26 -20.31
CA ALA A 64 7.38 -17.29 -21.15
C ALA A 64 8.86 -17.46 -20.81
N GLU A 65 9.54 -16.36 -20.50
CA GLU A 65 10.93 -16.32 -20.05
C GLU A 65 11.10 -15.30 -18.93
N VAL A 66 11.89 -15.66 -17.92
CA VAL A 66 12.21 -14.79 -16.78
C VAL A 66 13.67 -14.38 -16.91
N THR A 67 13.91 -13.15 -17.35
CA THR A 67 15.27 -12.65 -17.62
C THR A 67 15.86 -11.85 -16.46
N ASP A 68 15.08 -10.98 -15.79
CA ASP A 68 15.56 -10.20 -14.64
C ASP A 68 14.54 -10.10 -13.51
N VAL A 69 14.71 -10.97 -12.53
CA VAL A 69 13.89 -11.04 -11.32
C VAL A 69 14.08 -9.81 -10.42
N ILE A 70 15.26 -9.18 -10.41
CA ILE A 70 15.56 -8.03 -9.54
C ILE A 70 14.84 -6.79 -10.05
N ALA A 71 14.88 -6.55 -11.36
CA ALA A 71 14.13 -5.45 -11.98
C ALA A 71 12.63 -5.58 -11.72
N LEU A 72 12.08 -6.80 -11.83
CA LEU A 72 10.68 -7.08 -11.51
C LEU A 72 10.33 -6.73 -10.06
N VAL A 73 11.17 -7.14 -9.09
CA VAL A 73 10.95 -6.83 -7.67
C VAL A 73 10.97 -5.32 -7.42
N LYS A 74 11.96 -4.59 -7.94
CA LYS A 74 12.04 -3.12 -7.78
C LYS A 74 10.79 -2.43 -8.31
N ARG A 75 10.32 -2.85 -9.49
CA ARG A 75 9.09 -2.33 -10.11
C ARG A 75 7.84 -2.60 -9.26
N GLN A 76 7.77 -3.75 -8.59
CA GLN A 76 6.68 -4.05 -7.67
C GLN A 76 6.71 -3.15 -6.44
N VAL A 77 7.88 -2.93 -5.86
CA VAL A 77 8.05 -2.05 -4.71
C VAL A 77 7.60 -0.63 -5.07
N GLU A 78 8.04 -0.09 -6.21
CA GLU A 78 7.60 1.23 -6.69
C GLU A 78 6.08 1.32 -6.89
N ARG A 79 5.46 0.29 -7.48
CA ARG A 79 4.00 0.25 -7.68
C ARG A 79 3.25 0.20 -6.35
N LEU A 80 3.75 -0.57 -5.39
CA LEU A 80 3.20 -0.64 -4.04
C LEU A 80 3.24 0.73 -3.36
N GLU A 81 4.35 1.45 -3.44
CA GLU A 81 4.47 2.77 -2.83
C GLU A 81 3.54 3.79 -3.46
N LYS A 82 3.45 3.82 -4.80
CA LYS A 82 2.51 4.69 -5.51
C LYS A 82 1.07 4.41 -5.09
N ARG A 83 0.69 3.14 -4.93
CA ARG A 83 -0.65 2.76 -4.46
C ARG A 83 -0.88 3.22 -3.02
N LYS A 84 0.04 2.96 -2.10
CA LYS A 84 -0.06 3.39 -0.70
C LYS A 84 -0.19 4.93 -0.59
N LEU A 85 0.56 5.68 -1.40
CA LEU A 85 0.48 7.13 -1.45
C LEU A 85 -0.90 7.58 -1.96
N ALA A 86 -1.38 7.01 -3.06
CA ALA A 86 -2.68 7.35 -3.62
C ALA A 86 -3.85 7.03 -2.66
N ASP A 87 -3.77 5.91 -1.95
CA ASP A 87 -4.76 5.53 -0.93
C ASP A 87 -4.74 6.50 0.25
N ALA A 88 -3.55 6.90 0.73
CA ALA A 88 -3.42 7.90 1.79
C ALA A 88 -3.98 9.27 1.38
N MET A 89 -3.71 9.71 0.14
CA MET A 89 -4.29 10.94 -0.42
C MET A 89 -5.81 10.87 -0.51
N ARG A 90 -6.36 9.72 -0.93
CA ARG A 90 -7.81 9.49 -1.00
C ARG A 90 -8.46 9.56 0.37
N GLU A 91 -7.88 8.89 1.38
CA GLU A 91 -8.38 8.94 2.76
C GLU A 91 -8.29 10.33 3.38
N ALA A 92 -7.25 11.11 3.07
CA ALA A 92 -7.12 12.49 3.51
C ALA A 92 -8.24 13.36 2.91
N SER A 93 -8.49 13.21 1.60
CA SER A 93 -9.57 13.90 0.91
C SER A 93 -10.96 13.53 1.47
N TYR A 94 -11.21 12.25 1.78
CA TYR A 94 -12.47 11.85 2.41
C TYR A 94 -12.63 12.39 3.83
N ARG A 95 -11.54 12.48 4.60
CA ARG A 95 -11.57 13.12 5.92
C ARG A 95 -11.88 14.60 5.82
N GLU A 96 -11.26 15.30 4.86
CA GLU A 96 -11.52 16.71 4.59
C GLU A 96 -12.98 16.93 4.16
N PHE A 97 -13.50 16.08 3.26
CA PHE A 97 -14.90 16.12 2.86
C PHE A 97 -15.87 15.87 4.03
N ASN A 98 -15.57 14.90 4.91
CA ASN A 98 -16.41 14.63 6.09
C ASN A 98 -16.36 15.78 7.12
N ALA A 99 -15.24 16.51 7.18
CA ALA A 99 -15.08 17.68 8.03
C ALA A 99 -15.64 18.96 7.39
N TRP A 100 -16.02 18.90 6.12
CA TRP A 100 -16.63 20.01 5.40
C TRP A 100 -18.08 20.15 5.88
N ASP A 101 -18.21 20.86 6.99
CA ASP A 101 -19.49 21.22 7.59
C ASP A 101 -20.21 22.16 6.62
N GLY A 102 -21.30 21.67 6.03
CA GLY A 102 -22.10 22.35 5.02
C GLY A 102 -22.93 23.51 5.56
N ARG A 103 -22.33 24.42 6.34
CA ARG A 103 -22.94 25.72 6.64
C ARG A 103 -22.95 26.55 5.36
N ILE A 104 -23.96 26.30 4.54
CA ILE A 104 -24.54 27.36 3.74
C ILE A 104 -25.01 28.37 4.78
N GLU A 105 -24.30 29.48 4.93
CA GLU A 105 -24.78 30.66 5.63
C GLU A 105 -26.05 31.11 4.91
N THR A 106 -27.19 30.55 5.30
CA THR A 106 -28.47 31.17 5.02
C THR A 106 -28.57 32.35 5.96
N GLU A 107 -27.86 33.44 5.62
CA GLU A 107 -28.25 34.79 6.00
C GLU A 107 -29.62 35.06 5.35
N VAL A 108 -30.68 34.49 5.91
CA VAL A 108 -32.01 35.10 5.80
C VAL A 108 -32.09 36.01 7.00
N SER A 109 -31.76 37.27 6.74
CA SER A 109 -32.04 38.45 7.54
C SER A 109 -33.28 38.25 8.43
N ALA A 110 -33.04 38.04 9.73
CA ALA A 110 -33.98 38.44 10.75
C ALA A 110 -33.81 39.95 10.97
N ASP A 111 -34.29 40.73 10.01
CA ASP A 111 -34.35 42.19 9.99
C ASP A 111 -35.59 42.49 9.12
N GLU A 112 -36.70 43.06 9.57
CA GLU A 112 -37.07 43.71 10.82
C GLU A 112 -38.56 43.38 11.05
N GLY A 113 -38.94 43.12 12.30
CA GLY A 113 -40.30 43.47 12.70
C GLY A 113 -40.38 44.99 12.88
N ALA A 114 -41.42 45.64 12.37
CA ALA A 114 -42.20 46.68 13.07
C ALA A 114 -43.14 47.46 12.13
N SER A 115 -44.36 47.68 12.62
CA SER A 115 -45.32 48.76 12.26
C SER A 115 -46.07 48.58 10.94
N ILE A 116 -47.40 48.71 10.82
CA ILE A 116 -48.47 49.42 11.56
C ILE A 116 -49.76 48.58 11.46
#